data_AF-A0A150RYC3-F1
#
_entry.id   AF-A0A150RYC3-F1
#
_cell.length_a   1.000
_cell.length_b   1.000
_cell.length_c   1.000
_cell.angle_alpha   90.00
_cell.angle_beta   90.00
_cell.angle_gamma   90.00
#
_symmetry.space_group_name_H-M   'P 1'
#
loop_
_entity.id
_entity.type
_entity.pdbx_description
1 polymer ?
#
loop_
_entity_poly.entity_id
_entity_poly.type
_entity_poly.pdbx_seq_one_letter_code
_entity_poly.pdbx_strand_id
1 'polypeptide(L)'
;MGHQHHFLSRLDRVSLPHVELALTLYRDHGLVQYLLRCSKLPDGAERVAISLDDPARGPFLVVTREGRFVTCLGAGMRAGDLPVITRGQLDGLNEKVADLRARMAAASALAGPKGHTAQLVDRIFHAGPDLSREEFVGISAFQPLFGFEFLRAFFGAVTELDELRGALLRIEHPKRALTPVLRRYWDLFWAVGHLAVLAFMDGRALVESLPEQLDLSSSCLAWGASRQGSVALALRGFWGVAKVGKAQLRTCKTAFDEAASQLRLVTSAGSLIALGVGHARLRAEVRKVLSARRDLPGAHFPESLLTLVQSTAEAAFDEPESAATVQRSLGARMAVSLTRGLAAGDPLRFEGEEDVPEALAMALPVNTRQSFVDDPEVMALMMLFIPWTVRAEPEQLFLPREFIRLVHARWSPEDTMRLLAPLREHYHPKIQAPRREGPSRKGPCPCGSGEKYKRCCGTTA
;
A
#
# COMPACT_ATOMS: atom_id res chain seq x y z
N MET A 1 31.23 -27.72 -26.81
CA MET A 1 31.90 -28.29 -25.61
C MET A 1 33.20 -27.56 -25.22
N GLY A 2 33.94 -26.90 -26.12
CA GLY A 2 35.24 -26.28 -25.79
C GLY A 2 35.22 -25.08 -24.82
N HIS A 3 34.21 -24.21 -24.84
CA HIS A 3 34.20 -22.97 -24.04
C HIS A 3 34.02 -23.19 -22.53
N GLN A 4 33.23 -24.18 -22.11
CA GLN A 4 33.00 -24.44 -20.68
C GLN A 4 34.24 -25.06 -20.01
N HIS A 5 34.93 -25.98 -20.70
CA HIS A 5 36.19 -26.53 -20.21
C HIS A 5 37.27 -25.46 -20.10
N HIS A 6 37.33 -24.55 -21.09
CA HIS A 6 38.23 -23.40 -21.05
C HIS A 6 37.91 -22.43 -19.91
N PHE A 7 36.63 -22.19 -19.59
CA PHE A 7 36.27 -21.37 -18.44
C PHE A 7 36.74 -21.98 -17.11
N LEU A 8 36.42 -23.25 -16.86
CA LEU A 8 36.75 -23.93 -15.59
C LEU A 8 38.27 -24.00 -15.37
N SER A 9 39.05 -24.18 -16.45
CA SER A 9 40.52 -24.21 -16.36
C SER A 9 41.17 -22.84 -16.14
N ARG A 10 40.41 -21.74 -16.16
CA ARG A 10 40.92 -20.37 -15.97
C ARG A 10 40.47 -19.74 -14.63
N LEU A 11 39.81 -20.52 -13.78
CA LEU A 11 39.40 -20.07 -12.43
C LEU A 11 40.61 -19.90 -11.48
N ASP A 12 41.77 -20.45 -11.83
CA ASP A 12 43.06 -20.23 -11.15
C ASP A 12 43.51 -18.75 -11.16
N ARG A 13 42.93 -17.92 -12.03
CA ARG A 13 43.28 -16.49 -12.19
C ARG A 13 42.58 -15.55 -11.21
N VAL A 14 41.65 -16.06 -10.41
CA VAL A 14 40.85 -15.24 -9.48
C VAL A 14 40.98 -15.77 -8.06
N SER A 15 40.78 -14.89 -7.09
CA SER A 15 40.84 -15.27 -5.67
C SER A 15 39.72 -16.25 -5.31
N LEU A 16 39.91 -17.01 -4.23
CA LEU A 16 38.95 -18.01 -3.78
C LEU A 16 37.50 -17.49 -3.65
N PRO A 17 37.23 -16.30 -3.04
CA PRO A 17 35.87 -15.77 -2.99
C PRO A 17 35.25 -15.54 -4.38
N HIS A 18 36.06 -15.14 -5.36
CA HIS A 18 35.62 -14.95 -6.74
C HIS A 18 35.39 -16.28 -7.47
N VAL A 19 36.15 -17.32 -7.14
CA VAL A 19 35.91 -18.69 -7.64
C VAL A 19 34.54 -19.20 -7.16
N GLU A 20 34.22 -19.04 -5.88
CA GLU A 20 32.95 -19.50 -5.31
C GLU A 20 31.74 -18.81 -5.97
N LEU A 21 31.84 -17.50 -6.16
CA LEU A 21 30.81 -16.73 -6.87
C LEU A 21 30.70 -17.18 -8.34
N ALA A 22 31.82 -17.34 -9.03
CA ALA A 22 31.84 -17.79 -10.42
C ALA A 22 31.22 -19.17 -10.59
N LEU A 23 31.48 -20.09 -9.65
CA LEU A 23 30.87 -21.42 -9.64
C LEU A 23 29.38 -21.38 -9.29
N THR A 24 28.95 -20.47 -8.42
CA THR A 24 27.52 -20.25 -8.12
C THR A 24 26.77 -19.83 -9.37
N LEU A 25 27.29 -18.83 -10.10
CA LEU A 25 26.72 -18.38 -11.37
C LEU A 25 26.77 -19.46 -12.45
N TYR A 26 27.87 -20.23 -12.50
CA TYR A 26 28.01 -21.33 -13.45
C TYR A 26 26.99 -22.45 -13.22
N ARG A 27 26.63 -22.74 -11.96
CA ARG A 27 25.62 -23.75 -11.63
C ARG A 27 24.20 -23.26 -11.92
N ASP A 28 23.95 -21.96 -11.77
CA ASP A 28 22.63 -21.35 -11.94
C ASP A 28 22.49 -20.62 -13.30
N HIS A 29 22.35 -21.40 -14.36
CA HIS A 29 22.21 -20.86 -15.73
C HIS A 29 20.98 -19.95 -15.87
N GLY A 30 19.90 -20.23 -15.13
CA GLY A 30 18.69 -19.41 -15.15
C GLY A 30 18.93 -18.00 -14.59
N LEU A 31 19.69 -17.90 -13.49
CA LEU A 31 20.11 -16.62 -12.92
C LEU A 31 20.96 -15.82 -13.93
N VAL A 32 21.93 -16.45 -14.60
CA VAL A 32 22.76 -15.77 -15.61
C VAL A 32 21.92 -15.25 -16.77
N GLN A 33 20.97 -16.03 -17.29
CA GLN A 33 20.08 -15.58 -18.35
C GLN A 33 19.18 -14.42 -17.91
N TYR A 34 18.65 -14.48 -16.68
CA TYR A 34 17.87 -13.39 -16.10
C TYR A 34 18.71 -12.11 -15.96
N LEU A 35 19.93 -12.21 -15.44
CA LEU A 35 20.88 -11.11 -15.32
C LEU A 35 21.11 -10.41 -16.65
N LEU A 36 21.37 -11.19 -17.71
CA LEU A 36 21.63 -10.67 -19.05
C LEU A 36 20.39 -10.03 -19.70
N ARG A 37 19.20 -10.54 -19.41
CA ARG A 37 17.94 -9.96 -19.93
C ARG A 37 17.59 -8.64 -19.23
N CYS A 38 17.83 -8.54 -17.93
CA CYS A 38 17.53 -7.35 -17.13
C CYS A 38 18.59 -6.24 -17.26
N SER A 39 19.81 -6.61 -17.67
CA SER A 39 20.86 -5.65 -17.94
C SER A 39 20.60 -4.95 -19.29
N LYS A 40 20.54 -3.61 -19.30
CA LYS A 40 20.43 -2.81 -20.53
C LYS A 40 21.71 -2.92 -21.35
N LEU A 41 21.82 -4.01 -22.10
CA LEU A 41 22.98 -4.33 -22.93
C LEU A 41 22.74 -3.91 -24.39
N PRO A 42 23.77 -3.44 -25.12
CA PRO A 42 23.65 -3.09 -26.53
C PRO A 42 23.16 -4.26 -27.39
N ASP A 43 22.31 -4.00 -28.37
CA ASP A 43 21.67 -5.05 -29.21
C ASP A 43 22.67 -5.90 -30.00
N GLY A 44 23.85 -5.36 -30.34
CA GLY A 44 24.92 -6.06 -31.06
C GLY A 44 25.96 -6.78 -30.17
N ALA A 45 25.81 -6.77 -28.85
CA ALA A 45 26.82 -7.36 -27.97
C ALA A 45 26.70 -8.89 -27.90
N GLU A 46 27.59 -9.61 -28.59
CA GLU A 46 27.65 -11.08 -28.55
C GLU A 46 28.17 -11.63 -27.21
N ARG A 47 29.01 -10.85 -26.52
CA ARG A 47 29.63 -11.22 -25.24
C ARG A 47 29.53 -10.08 -24.25
N VAL A 48 29.50 -10.45 -22.98
CA VAL A 48 29.32 -9.54 -21.86
C VAL A 48 30.32 -9.92 -20.78
N ALA A 49 30.91 -8.92 -20.14
CA ALA A 49 31.74 -9.10 -18.96
C ALA A 49 30.90 -8.87 -17.69
N ILE A 50 30.95 -9.79 -16.74
CA ILE A 50 30.36 -9.64 -15.41
C ILE A 50 31.51 -9.37 -14.45
N SER A 51 31.52 -8.19 -13.84
CA SER A 51 32.51 -7.84 -12.81
C SER A 51 32.22 -8.59 -11.52
N LEU A 52 33.27 -9.19 -10.95
CA LEU A 52 33.21 -9.82 -9.63
C LEU A 52 33.63 -8.87 -8.50
N ASP A 53 34.26 -7.74 -8.86
CA ASP A 53 34.71 -6.71 -7.93
C ASP A 53 34.71 -5.33 -8.63
N ASP A 54 35.87 -4.82 -9.05
CA ASP A 54 36.01 -3.51 -9.69
C ASP A 54 35.52 -3.52 -11.17
N PRO A 55 34.60 -2.62 -11.57
CA PRO A 55 34.01 -2.64 -12.91
C PRO A 55 34.98 -2.28 -14.04
N ALA A 56 36.16 -1.71 -13.76
CA ALA A 56 37.18 -1.37 -14.74
C ALA A 56 38.39 -2.32 -14.70
N ARG A 57 38.76 -2.81 -13.51
CA ARG A 57 39.96 -3.61 -13.26
C ARG A 57 39.67 -5.11 -13.09
N GLY A 58 38.41 -5.49 -12.94
CA GLY A 58 37.99 -6.87 -12.73
C GLY A 58 38.33 -7.40 -11.34
N PRO A 59 38.32 -8.72 -11.14
CA PRO A 59 38.23 -9.76 -12.17
C PRO A 59 36.86 -9.86 -12.85
N PHE A 60 36.83 -10.45 -14.06
CA PHE A 60 35.63 -10.57 -14.89
C PHE A 60 35.32 -12.02 -15.28
N LEU A 61 34.02 -12.33 -15.35
CA LEU A 61 33.51 -13.49 -16.07
C LEU A 61 33.04 -13.05 -17.44
N VAL A 62 33.53 -13.69 -18.50
CA VAL A 62 33.05 -13.42 -19.86
C VAL A 62 32.05 -14.49 -20.24
N VAL A 63 30.84 -14.06 -20.54
CA VAL A 63 29.72 -14.91 -20.97
C VAL A 63 29.20 -14.47 -22.33
N THR A 64 28.56 -15.37 -23.08
CA THR A 64 27.82 -15.01 -24.29
C THR A 64 26.48 -14.36 -23.92
N ARG A 65 25.81 -13.73 -24.92
CA ARG A 65 24.48 -13.14 -24.76
C ARG A 65 23.42 -14.13 -24.24
N GLU A 66 23.59 -15.42 -24.52
CA GLU A 66 22.71 -16.52 -24.07
C GLU A 66 23.11 -17.10 -22.70
N GLY A 67 24.17 -16.56 -22.08
CA GLY A 67 24.64 -16.98 -20.75
C GLY A 67 25.66 -18.13 -20.76
N ARG A 68 26.30 -18.44 -21.89
CA ARG A 68 27.33 -19.48 -21.92
C ARG A 68 28.67 -18.92 -21.45
N PHE A 69 29.33 -19.60 -20.52
CA PHE A 69 30.64 -19.19 -20.01
C PHE A 69 31.75 -19.40 -21.04
N VAL A 70 32.53 -18.34 -21.29
CA VAL A 70 33.61 -18.31 -22.29
C VAL A 70 34.98 -18.36 -21.62
N THR A 71 35.24 -17.46 -20.66
CA THR A 71 36.52 -17.38 -19.93
C THR A 71 36.39 -16.58 -18.64
N CYS A 72 37.41 -16.67 -17.80
CA CYS A 72 37.64 -15.78 -16.67
C CYS A 72 38.89 -14.89 -16.92
N LEU A 73 38.78 -13.61 -16.55
CA LEU A 73 39.84 -12.61 -16.59
C LEU A 73 40.23 -12.27 -15.14
N GLY A 74 41.52 -12.38 -14.83
CA GLY A 74 42.05 -12.07 -13.50
C GLY A 74 42.06 -10.56 -13.20
N ALA A 75 42.35 -10.20 -11.96
CA ALA A 75 42.46 -8.80 -11.55
C ALA A 75 43.55 -8.07 -12.36
N GLY A 76 43.23 -6.85 -12.84
CA GLY A 76 44.08 -6.04 -13.70
C GLY A 76 43.99 -6.37 -15.20
N MET A 77 43.31 -7.45 -15.59
CA MET A 77 43.03 -7.76 -17.00
C MET A 77 41.82 -6.95 -17.48
N ARG A 78 41.89 -6.40 -18.70
CA ARG A 78 40.82 -5.56 -19.25
C ARG A 78 39.75 -6.39 -19.93
N ALA A 79 38.47 -6.01 -19.72
CA ALA A 79 37.34 -6.56 -20.47
C ALA A 79 37.29 -6.08 -21.94
N GLY A 80 38.14 -5.11 -22.32
CA GLY A 80 38.15 -4.52 -23.66
C GLY A 80 36.90 -3.69 -23.91
N ASP A 81 36.34 -3.80 -25.11
CA ASP A 81 35.11 -3.10 -25.52
C ASP A 81 33.82 -3.84 -25.11
N LEU A 82 33.93 -4.90 -24.31
CA LEU A 82 32.76 -5.65 -23.85
C LEU A 82 31.92 -4.79 -22.89
N PRO A 83 30.59 -4.80 -23.03
CA PRO A 83 29.73 -4.20 -22.02
C PRO A 83 29.92 -4.92 -20.67
N VAL A 84 30.00 -4.13 -19.60
CA VAL A 84 30.26 -4.62 -18.24
C VAL A 84 28.99 -4.54 -17.40
N ILE A 85 28.57 -5.68 -16.87
CA ILE A 85 27.63 -5.76 -15.74
C ILE A 85 28.45 -5.56 -14.48
N THR A 86 28.18 -4.50 -13.73
CA THR A 86 28.95 -4.17 -12.52
C THR A 86 28.62 -5.10 -11.37
N ARG A 87 29.51 -5.15 -10.37
CA ARG A 87 29.30 -5.99 -9.19
C ARG A 87 28.01 -5.62 -8.43
N GLY A 88 27.75 -4.32 -8.27
CA GLY A 88 26.50 -3.85 -7.66
C GLY A 88 25.24 -4.21 -8.45
N GLN A 89 25.30 -4.25 -9.79
CA GLN A 89 24.18 -4.73 -10.61
C GLN A 89 23.96 -6.24 -10.43
N LEU A 90 25.04 -7.02 -10.37
CA LEU A 90 25.00 -8.46 -10.12
C LEU A 90 24.36 -8.75 -8.75
N ASP A 91 24.86 -8.14 -7.69
CA ASP A 91 24.36 -8.37 -6.32
C ASP A 91 22.87 -7.99 -6.22
N GLY A 92 22.48 -6.81 -6.72
CA GLY A 92 21.09 -6.36 -6.65
C GLY A 92 20.11 -7.22 -7.47
N LEU A 93 20.54 -7.79 -8.60
CA LEU A 93 19.70 -8.72 -9.37
C LEU A 93 19.67 -10.13 -8.73
N ASN A 94 20.76 -10.57 -8.10
CA ASN A 94 20.79 -11.83 -7.37
C ASN A 94 19.88 -11.79 -6.14
N GLU A 95 19.90 -10.69 -5.38
CA GLU A 95 18.96 -10.44 -4.27
C GLU A 95 17.51 -10.51 -4.73
N LYS A 96 17.17 -9.89 -5.86
CA LYS A 96 15.81 -9.97 -6.44
C LYS A 96 15.38 -11.40 -6.80
N VAL A 97 16.28 -12.19 -7.38
CA VAL A 97 15.99 -13.59 -7.72
C VAL A 97 15.84 -14.45 -6.46
N ALA A 98 16.68 -14.21 -5.45
CA ALA A 98 16.59 -14.89 -4.16
C ALA A 98 15.25 -14.59 -3.46
N ASP A 99 14.84 -13.31 -3.41
CA ASP A 99 13.54 -12.88 -2.88
C ASP A 99 12.38 -13.54 -3.64
N LEU A 100 12.40 -13.51 -4.98
CA LEU A 100 11.35 -14.15 -5.78
C LEU A 100 11.25 -15.66 -5.53
N ARG A 101 12.40 -16.35 -5.42
CA ARG A 101 12.43 -17.78 -5.07
C ARG A 101 11.84 -18.05 -3.68
N ALA A 102 12.16 -17.20 -2.69
CA ALA A 102 11.58 -17.30 -1.35
C ALA A 102 10.06 -17.10 -1.36
N ARG A 103 9.56 -16.09 -2.09
CA ARG A 103 8.13 -15.85 -2.28
C ARG A 103 7.44 -17.01 -2.99
N MET A 104 8.04 -17.58 -4.04
CA MET A 104 7.50 -18.77 -4.73
C MET A 104 7.48 -20.01 -3.83
N ALA A 105 8.48 -20.20 -2.98
CA ALA A 105 8.50 -21.27 -2.00
C ALA A 105 7.37 -21.11 -0.97
N ALA A 106 7.16 -19.88 -0.47
CA ALA A 106 6.03 -19.56 0.40
C ALA A 106 4.68 -19.82 -0.28
N ALA A 107 4.52 -19.38 -1.53
CA ALA A 107 3.33 -19.64 -2.33
C ALA A 107 3.04 -21.15 -2.46
N SER A 108 4.08 -21.94 -2.76
CA SER A 108 3.98 -23.40 -2.90
C SER A 108 3.59 -24.08 -1.58
N ALA A 109 4.18 -23.64 -0.47
CA ALA A 109 3.85 -24.15 0.86
C ALA A 109 2.38 -23.86 1.24
N LEU A 110 1.85 -22.70 0.86
CA LEU A 110 0.47 -22.31 1.13
C LEU A 110 -0.56 -22.97 0.22
N ALA A 111 -0.22 -23.16 -1.06
CA ALA A 111 -1.09 -23.83 -2.04
C ALA A 111 -1.23 -25.34 -1.76
N GLY A 112 -0.30 -25.91 -0.97
CA GLY A 112 -0.25 -27.32 -0.61
C GLY A 112 0.16 -28.24 -1.77
N PRO A 113 0.25 -29.55 -1.53
CA PRO A 113 0.80 -30.52 -2.50
C PRO A 113 -0.03 -30.66 -3.78
N LYS A 114 -1.29 -30.20 -3.77
CA LYS A 114 -2.18 -30.20 -4.95
C LYS A 114 -2.06 -28.92 -5.79
N GLY A 115 -1.23 -27.95 -5.39
CA GLY A 115 -0.95 -26.75 -6.19
C GLY A 115 -2.15 -25.82 -6.37
N HIS A 116 -2.94 -25.58 -5.32
CA HIS A 116 -4.11 -24.70 -5.36
C HIS A 116 -3.78 -23.19 -5.41
N THR A 117 -2.85 -22.80 -6.27
CA THR A 117 -2.41 -21.40 -6.43
C THR A 117 -3.57 -20.46 -6.73
N ALA A 118 -4.55 -20.91 -7.52
CA ALA A 118 -5.74 -20.11 -7.80
C ALA A 118 -6.53 -19.75 -6.54
N GLN A 119 -6.66 -20.66 -5.57
CA GLN A 119 -7.35 -20.40 -4.30
C GLN A 119 -6.57 -19.41 -3.42
N LEU A 120 -5.23 -19.45 -3.48
CA LEU A 120 -4.39 -18.49 -2.79
C LEU A 120 -4.59 -17.07 -3.36
N VAL A 121 -4.64 -16.92 -4.69
CA VAL A 121 -4.93 -15.62 -5.33
C VAL A 121 -6.37 -15.16 -5.07
N ASP A 122 -7.34 -16.08 -5.06
CA ASP A 122 -8.75 -15.80 -4.79
C ASP A 122 -8.97 -15.20 -3.38
N ARG A 123 -8.08 -15.50 -2.43
CA ARG A 123 -8.10 -14.88 -1.10
C ARG A 123 -8.03 -13.36 -1.14
N ILE A 124 -7.45 -12.73 -2.17
CA ILE A 124 -7.46 -11.26 -2.34
C ILE A 124 -8.89 -10.71 -2.22
N PHE A 125 -9.87 -11.42 -2.78
CA PHE A 125 -11.25 -10.96 -2.85
C PHE A 125 -12.10 -11.41 -1.66
N HIS A 126 -11.75 -12.51 -0.99
CA HIS A 126 -12.64 -13.13 0.00
C HIS A 126 -12.10 -13.16 1.42
N ALA A 127 -10.82 -12.84 1.63
CA ALA A 127 -10.23 -12.78 2.96
C ALA A 127 -10.77 -11.64 3.83
N GLY A 128 -11.35 -10.60 3.22
CA GLY A 128 -11.68 -9.38 3.95
C GLY A 128 -10.44 -8.80 4.65
N PRO A 129 -10.52 -8.43 5.95
CA PRO A 129 -9.36 -7.95 6.70
C PRO A 129 -8.37 -9.06 7.07
N ASP A 130 -8.70 -10.33 6.82
CA ASP A 130 -7.96 -11.49 7.33
C ASP A 130 -6.95 -12.05 6.32
N LEU A 131 -6.53 -11.25 5.33
CA LEU A 131 -5.43 -11.62 4.44
C LEU A 131 -4.13 -11.49 5.23
N SER A 132 -3.49 -12.61 5.54
CA SER A 132 -2.31 -12.59 6.41
C SER A 132 -1.06 -12.13 5.67
N ARG A 133 -0.07 -11.66 6.43
CA ARG A 133 1.27 -11.33 5.92
C ARG A 133 1.85 -12.45 5.07
N GLU A 134 1.78 -13.67 5.56
CA GLU A 134 2.31 -14.87 4.91
C GLU A 134 1.58 -15.17 3.60
N GLU A 135 0.26 -14.98 3.57
CA GLU A 135 -0.53 -15.12 2.35
C GLU A 135 -0.19 -14.05 1.33
N PHE A 136 -0.07 -12.80 1.78
CA PHE A 136 0.37 -11.70 0.91
C PHE A 136 1.76 -11.99 0.32
N VAL A 137 2.72 -12.45 1.12
CA VAL A 137 4.05 -12.84 0.64
C VAL A 137 3.94 -13.92 -0.46
N GLY A 138 3.16 -14.97 -0.23
CA GLY A 138 2.92 -16.00 -1.24
C GLY A 138 2.26 -15.49 -2.52
N ILE A 139 1.24 -14.63 -2.39
CA ILE A 139 0.54 -14.03 -3.54
C ILE A 139 1.46 -13.09 -4.33
N SER A 140 2.29 -12.31 -3.64
CA SER A 140 3.19 -11.34 -4.26
C SER A 140 4.26 -11.98 -5.15
N ALA A 141 4.53 -13.29 -4.99
CA ALA A 141 5.39 -14.06 -5.89
C ALA A 141 4.92 -13.98 -7.36
N PHE A 142 3.62 -13.75 -7.57
CA PHE A 142 3.00 -13.68 -8.88
C PHE A 142 3.02 -12.28 -9.50
N GLN A 143 3.41 -11.24 -8.74
CA GLN A 143 3.36 -9.86 -9.23
C GLN A 143 4.23 -9.59 -10.47
N PRO A 144 5.44 -10.15 -10.62
CA PRO A 144 6.22 -9.96 -11.84
C PRO A 144 5.55 -10.52 -13.10
N LEU A 145 4.60 -11.45 -12.95
CA LEU A 145 3.85 -12.07 -14.05
C LEU A 145 2.49 -11.42 -14.27
N PHE A 146 1.84 -10.96 -13.19
CA PHE A 146 0.44 -10.51 -13.20
C PHE A 146 0.27 -9.05 -12.76
N GLY A 147 1.34 -8.25 -12.79
CA GLY A 147 1.30 -6.86 -12.32
C GLY A 147 0.22 -6.02 -13.02
N PHE A 148 0.05 -6.21 -14.34
CA PHE A 148 -0.99 -5.55 -15.11
C PHE A 148 -2.39 -6.02 -14.74
N GLU A 149 -2.57 -7.32 -14.50
CA GLU A 149 -3.83 -7.94 -14.10
C GLU A 149 -4.23 -7.48 -12.70
N PHE A 150 -3.29 -7.33 -11.77
CA PHE A 150 -3.54 -6.75 -10.45
C PHE A 150 -3.93 -5.27 -10.54
N LEU A 151 -3.29 -4.50 -11.43
CA LEU A 151 -3.69 -3.11 -11.68
C LEU A 151 -5.11 -3.03 -12.27
N ARG A 152 -5.43 -3.86 -13.25
CA ARG A 152 -6.77 -3.94 -13.84
C ARG A 152 -7.81 -4.35 -12.81
N ALA A 153 -7.49 -5.34 -11.98
CA ALA A 153 -8.33 -5.77 -10.87
C ALA A 153 -8.53 -4.67 -9.82
N PHE A 154 -7.48 -3.89 -9.50
CA PHE A 154 -7.56 -2.75 -8.60
C PHE A 154 -8.58 -1.72 -9.10
N PHE A 155 -8.46 -1.27 -10.34
CA PHE A 155 -9.40 -0.30 -10.90
C PHE A 155 -10.82 -0.85 -11.02
N GLY A 156 -10.97 -2.11 -11.46
CA GLY A 156 -12.27 -2.78 -11.51
C GLY A 156 -12.95 -2.86 -10.15
N ALA A 157 -12.19 -3.25 -9.10
CA ALA A 157 -12.69 -3.32 -7.74
C ALA A 157 -13.08 -1.95 -7.18
N VAL A 158 -12.31 -0.89 -7.48
CA VAL A 158 -12.66 0.49 -7.11
C VAL A 158 -13.97 0.93 -7.77
N THR A 159 -14.14 0.69 -9.07
CA THR A 159 -15.36 1.05 -9.80
C THR A 159 -16.58 0.33 -9.25
N GLU A 160 -16.50 -1.00 -9.08
CA GLU A 160 -17.61 -1.79 -8.54
C GLU A 160 -17.95 -1.38 -7.09
N LEU A 161 -16.93 -1.14 -6.26
CA LEU A 161 -17.13 -0.69 -4.88
C LEU A 161 -17.82 0.68 -4.82
N ASP A 162 -17.49 1.60 -5.72
CA ASP A 162 -18.12 2.91 -5.82
C ASP A 162 -19.60 2.83 -6.22
N GLU A 163 -19.93 1.95 -7.17
CA GLU A 163 -21.32 1.67 -7.59
C GLU A 163 -22.14 1.09 -6.41
N LEU A 164 -21.59 0.09 -5.74
CA LEU A 164 -22.22 -0.52 -4.56
C LEU A 164 -22.40 0.50 -3.43
N ARG A 165 -21.39 1.35 -3.18
CA ARG A 165 -21.48 2.43 -2.18
C ARG A 165 -22.67 3.35 -2.49
N GLY A 166 -22.80 3.80 -3.73
CA GLY A 166 -23.89 4.70 -4.14
C GLY A 166 -25.27 4.11 -3.86
N ALA A 167 -25.44 2.81 -4.09
CA ALA A 167 -26.68 2.09 -3.77
C ALA A 167 -26.89 1.91 -2.25
N LEU A 168 -25.82 1.62 -1.50
CA LEU A 168 -25.87 1.26 -0.08
C LEU A 168 -25.93 2.46 0.88
N LEU A 169 -25.43 3.63 0.49
CA LEU A 169 -25.44 4.82 1.37
C LEU A 169 -26.85 5.23 1.81
N ARG A 170 -27.88 4.95 0.99
CA ARG A 170 -29.29 5.26 1.28
C ARG A 170 -29.94 4.30 2.27
N ILE A 171 -29.25 3.24 2.66
CA ILE A 171 -29.77 2.21 3.57
C ILE A 171 -29.22 2.52 4.96
N GLU A 172 -30.11 2.67 5.95
CA GLU A 172 -29.72 2.94 7.35
C GLU A 172 -29.51 1.66 8.17
N HIS A 173 -30.26 0.59 7.85
CA HIS A 173 -30.24 -0.67 8.59
C HIS A 173 -30.06 -1.86 7.64
N PRO A 174 -29.30 -2.90 8.05
CA PRO A 174 -29.07 -4.06 7.22
C PRO A 174 -30.37 -4.83 7.00
N LYS A 175 -30.72 -5.08 5.74
CA LYS A 175 -31.86 -5.92 5.36
C LYS A 175 -31.34 -7.30 4.95
N ARG A 176 -32.01 -8.38 5.39
CA ARG A 176 -31.61 -9.76 5.06
C ARG A 176 -31.50 -10.00 3.54
N ALA A 177 -32.38 -9.39 2.74
CA ALA A 177 -32.34 -9.49 1.29
C ALA A 177 -31.06 -8.87 0.66
N LEU A 178 -30.41 -7.95 1.38
CA LEU A 178 -29.19 -7.27 0.94
C LEU A 178 -27.91 -7.90 1.48
N THR A 179 -28.00 -8.96 2.28
CA THR A 179 -26.83 -9.63 2.87
C THR A 179 -25.77 -9.99 1.81
N PRO A 180 -26.10 -10.56 0.63
CA PRO A 180 -25.08 -10.84 -0.40
C PRO A 180 -24.40 -9.57 -0.94
N VAL A 181 -25.15 -8.47 -1.09
CA VAL A 181 -24.63 -7.18 -1.59
C VAL A 181 -23.73 -6.53 -0.54
N LEU A 182 -24.14 -6.55 0.73
CA LEU A 182 -23.35 -6.05 1.86
C LEU A 182 -22.05 -6.86 2.02
N ARG A 183 -22.11 -8.18 1.78
CA ARG A 183 -20.92 -9.04 1.78
C ARG A 183 -19.99 -8.70 0.62
N ARG A 184 -20.53 -8.53 -0.59
CA ARG A 184 -19.73 -8.14 -1.77
C ARG A 184 -19.03 -6.80 -1.56
N TYR A 185 -19.72 -5.81 -0.99
CA TYR A 185 -19.12 -4.54 -0.62
C TYR A 185 -17.95 -4.72 0.37
N TRP A 186 -18.15 -5.52 1.42
CA TRP A 186 -17.12 -5.82 2.41
C TRP A 186 -15.88 -6.45 1.78
N ASP A 187 -16.09 -7.48 0.97
CA ASP A 187 -15.04 -8.22 0.27
C ASP A 187 -14.24 -7.29 -0.66
N LEU A 188 -14.92 -6.50 -1.50
CA LEU A 188 -14.28 -5.53 -2.39
C LEU A 188 -13.56 -4.40 -1.66
N PHE A 189 -14.12 -3.91 -0.56
CA PHE A 189 -13.50 -2.87 0.25
C PHE A 189 -12.10 -3.29 0.69
N TRP A 190 -11.93 -4.50 1.22
CA TRP A 190 -10.62 -4.99 1.59
C TRP A 190 -9.76 -5.37 0.39
N ALA A 191 -10.36 -5.94 -0.67
CA ALA A 191 -9.66 -6.27 -1.90
C ALA A 191 -8.99 -5.04 -2.54
N VAL A 192 -9.63 -3.87 -2.52
CA VAL A 192 -9.04 -2.60 -2.99
C VAL A 192 -7.75 -2.29 -2.24
N GLY A 193 -7.70 -2.48 -0.91
CA GLY A 193 -6.48 -2.32 -0.13
C GLY A 193 -5.39 -3.31 -0.53
N HIS A 194 -5.73 -4.59 -0.62
CA HIS A 194 -4.78 -5.65 -0.97
C HIS A 194 -4.20 -5.46 -2.39
N LEU A 195 -5.07 -5.14 -3.35
CA LEU A 195 -4.73 -4.88 -4.74
C LEU A 195 -3.93 -3.59 -4.90
N ALA A 196 -4.15 -2.55 -4.10
CA ALA A 196 -3.31 -1.35 -4.13
C ALA A 196 -1.83 -1.71 -3.84
N VAL A 197 -1.58 -2.57 -2.84
CA VAL A 197 -0.21 -2.97 -2.54
C VAL A 197 0.37 -3.86 -3.65
N LEU A 198 -0.39 -4.86 -4.12
CA LEU A 198 0.07 -5.76 -5.19
C LEU A 198 0.32 -5.04 -6.52
N ALA A 199 -0.58 -4.15 -6.93
CA ALA A 199 -0.49 -3.45 -8.20
C ALA A 199 0.74 -2.52 -8.24
N PHE A 200 1.05 -1.85 -7.12
CA PHE A 200 2.06 -0.79 -7.10
C PHE A 200 3.41 -1.19 -6.49
N MET A 201 3.61 -2.45 -6.07
CA MET A 201 4.86 -2.86 -5.41
C MET A 201 6.12 -2.67 -6.25
N ASP A 202 6.02 -2.82 -7.57
CA ASP A 202 7.08 -2.46 -8.51
C ASP A 202 6.66 -1.25 -9.37
N GLY A 203 6.30 -0.14 -8.70
CA GLY A 203 5.67 1.02 -9.34
C GLY A 203 6.44 1.60 -10.53
N ARG A 204 7.78 1.50 -10.54
CA ARG A 204 8.59 1.94 -11.67
C ARG A 204 8.51 0.97 -12.85
N ALA A 205 8.73 -0.32 -12.63
CA ALA A 205 8.66 -1.30 -13.71
C ALA A 205 7.23 -1.37 -14.28
N LEU A 206 6.22 -1.22 -13.42
CA LEU A 206 4.83 -1.08 -13.84
C LEU A 206 4.69 0.05 -14.86
N VAL A 207 5.06 1.30 -14.50
CA VAL A 207 4.95 2.46 -15.39
C VAL A 207 5.69 2.23 -16.71
N GLU A 208 6.89 1.63 -16.67
CA GLU A 208 7.68 1.33 -17.87
C GLU A 208 7.05 0.23 -18.75
N SER A 209 6.20 -0.63 -18.18
CA SER A 209 5.54 -1.76 -18.87
C SER A 209 4.12 -1.46 -19.39
N LEU A 210 3.54 -0.31 -19.03
CA LEU A 210 2.16 -0.01 -19.36
C LEU A 210 1.97 0.23 -20.87
N PRO A 211 0.84 -0.22 -21.44
CA PRO A 211 0.43 0.19 -22.78
C PRO A 211 0.31 1.72 -22.88
N GLU A 212 0.69 2.30 -24.02
CA GLU A 212 0.66 3.77 -24.24
C GLU A 212 -0.72 4.39 -24.00
N GLN A 213 -1.80 3.63 -24.15
CA GLN A 213 -3.17 4.09 -23.93
C GLN A 213 -3.55 4.23 -22.44
N LEU A 214 -2.75 3.67 -21.53
CA LEU A 214 -3.03 3.71 -20.09
C LEU A 214 -2.16 4.75 -19.40
N ASP A 215 -2.77 5.90 -19.12
CA ASP A 215 -2.13 7.00 -18.42
C ASP A 215 -2.46 6.98 -16.92
N LEU A 216 -1.52 6.49 -16.10
CA LEU A 216 -1.62 6.56 -14.64
C LEU A 216 -1.58 8.00 -14.12
N SER A 217 -1.19 8.99 -14.92
CA SER A 217 -1.17 10.41 -14.54
C SER A 217 -2.53 11.10 -14.71
N SER A 218 -3.55 10.40 -15.23
CA SER A 218 -4.91 10.93 -15.40
C SER A 218 -5.63 11.21 -14.08
N SER A 219 -5.30 10.50 -13.00
CA SER A 219 -5.88 10.70 -11.68
C SER A 219 -4.94 10.28 -10.55
N CYS A 220 -5.11 10.89 -9.37
CA CYS A 220 -4.31 10.53 -8.20
C CYS A 220 -4.62 9.09 -7.79
N LEU A 221 -3.64 8.19 -7.87
CA LEU A 221 -3.85 6.75 -7.67
C LEU A 221 -4.39 6.38 -6.28
N ALA A 222 -4.05 7.16 -5.24
CA ALA A 222 -4.58 6.96 -3.91
C ALA A 222 -6.10 7.18 -3.83
N TRP A 223 -6.69 7.94 -4.76
CA TRP A 223 -8.11 8.31 -4.71
C TRP A 223 -9.06 7.11 -4.61
N GLY A 224 -8.82 6.05 -5.38
CA GLY A 224 -9.69 4.86 -5.37
C GLY A 224 -9.79 4.20 -3.99
N ALA A 225 -8.68 4.17 -3.24
CA ALA A 225 -8.60 3.61 -1.91
C ALA A 225 -9.03 4.61 -0.83
N SER A 226 -8.49 5.84 -0.85
CA SER A 226 -8.75 6.85 0.17
C SER A 226 -10.20 7.36 0.17
N ARG A 227 -10.88 7.38 -0.99
CA ARG A 227 -12.29 7.82 -1.07
C ARG A 227 -13.27 6.90 -0.33
N GLN A 228 -12.81 5.73 0.11
CA GLN A 228 -13.58 4.82 0.95
C GLN A 228 -13.55 5.22 2.43
N GLY A 229 -12.85 6.31 2.77
CA GLY A 229 -12.89 6.94 4.09
C GLY A 229 -12.15 6.20 5.19
N SER A 230 -11.47 5.10 4.88
CA SER A 230 -10.77 4.25 5.85
C SER A 230 -9.28 4.52 5.89
N VAL A 231 -8.75 4.58 7.12
CA VAL A 231 -7.31 4.77 7.37
C VAL A 231 -6.49 3.68 6.69
N ALA A 232 -6.85 2.40 6.84
CA ALA A 232 -6.09 1.29 6.27
C ALA A 232 -6.00 1.35 4.74
N LEU A 233 -7.12 1.63 4.05
CA LEU A 233 -7.14 1.75 2.59
C LEU A 233 -6.37 3.00 2.13
N ALA A 234 -6.56 4.14 2.80
CA ALA A 234 -5.89 5.38 2.44
C ALA A 234 -4.36 5.24 2.54
N LEU A 235 -3.86 4.65 3.62
CA LEU A 235 -2.43 4.41 3.81
C LEU A 235 -1.84 3.49 2.73
N ARG A 236 -2.56 2.44 2.31
CA ARG A 236 -2.14 1.59 1.19
C ARG A 236 -2.18 2.32 -0.16
N GLY A 237 -3.14 3.23 -0.35
CA GLY A 237 -3.17 4.13 -1.50
C GLY A 237 -1.97 5.08 -1.53
N PHE A 238 -1.64 5.70 -0.40
CA PHE A 238 -0.47 6.58 -0.25
C PHE A 238 0.85 5.84 -0.47
N TRP A 239 0.95 4.62 0.05
CA TRP A 239 2.06 3.72 -0.24
C TRP A 239 2.23 3.49 -1.75
N GLY A 240 1.13 3.18 -2.46
CA GLY A 240 1.15 2.98 -3.91
C GLY A 240 1.63 4.20 -4.68
N VAL A 241 1.13 5.40 -4.32
CA VAL A 241 1.60 6.67 -4.89
C VAL A 241 3.10 6.86 -4.66
N ALA A 242 3.59 6.58 -3.45
CA ALA A 242 5.02 6.67 -3.16
C ALA A 242 5.85 5.68 -3.98
N LYS A 243 5.39 4.44 -4.21
CA LYS A 243 6.13 3.46 -5.03
C LYS A 243 6.17 3.83 -6.51
N VAL A 244 5.13 4.48 -7.04
CA VAL A 244 5.14 5.03 -8.41
C VAL A 244 6.02 6.29 -8.51
N GLY A 245 6.03 7.13 -7.48
CA GLY A 245 6.95 8.25 -7.35
C GLY A 245 6.65 9.43 -8.29
N LYS A 246 7.70 9.99 -8.92
CA LYS A 246 7.62 11.28 -9.66
C LYS A 246 6.53 11.32 -10.73
N ALA A 247 6.16 10.19 -11.33
CA ALA A 247 5.09 10.12 -12.33
C ALA A 247 3.72 10.57 -11.78
N GLN A 248 3.49 10.48 -10.47
CA GLN A 248 2.26 10.93 -9.81
C GLN A 248 2.29 12.40 -9.34
N LEU A 249 3.44 13.06 -9.34
CA LEU A 249 3.61 14.37 -8.71
C LEU A 249 2.69 15.44 -9.33
N ARG A 250 2.68 15.54 -10.66
CA ARG A 250 1.85 16.53 -11.37
C ARG A 250 0.38 16.35 -11.01
N THR A 251 -0.11 15.12 -11.10
CA THR A 251 -1.51 14.77 -10.85
C THR A 251 -1.92 15.01 -9.40
N CYS A 252 -1.04 14.70 -8.45
CA CYS A 252 -1.29 14.97 -7.03
C CYS A 252 -1.35 16.48 -6.74
N LYS A 253 -0.50 17.30 -7.38
CA LYS A 253 -0.56 18.76 -7.27
C LYS A 253 -1.87 19.31 -7.82
N THR A 254 -2.24 18.92 -9.04
CA THR A 254 -3.51 19.31 -9.65
C THR A 254 -4.70 18.90 -8.78
N ALA A 255 -4.73 17.65 -8.28
CA ALA A 255 -5.80 17.19 -7.40
C ALA A 255 -5.86 17.91 -6.04
N PHE A 256 -4.74 18.47 -5.57
CA PHE A 256 -4.69 19.28 -4.36
C PHE A 256 -5.16 20.70 -4.62
N ASP A 257 -4.79 21.29 -5.76
CA ASP A 257 -5.17 22.63 -6.18
C ASP A 257 -6.64 22.72 -6.60
N GLU A 258 -7.20 21.64 -7.13
CA GLU A 258 -8.61 21.53 -7.58
C GLU A 258 -9.51 20.82 -6.55
N ALA A 259 -9.06 20.68 -5.30
CA ALA A 259 -9.80 19.94 -4.28
C ALA A 259 -11.15 20.61 -3.97
N ALA A 260 -12.24 19.97 -4.41
CA ALA A 260 -13.62 20.46 -4.19
C ALA A 260 -14.33 19.84 -2.97
N SER A 261 -13.65 19.01 -2.17
CA SER A 261 -14.19 18.40 -0.95
C SER A 261 -13.09 18.07 0.05
N GLN A 262 -13.44 17.95 1.34
CA GLN A 262 -12.48 17.58 2.39
C GLN A 262 -11.77 16.26 2.07
N LEU A 263 -12.51 15.26 1.58
CA LEU A 263 -11.96 13.97 1.21
C LEU A 263 -10.93 14.07 0.07
N ARG A 264 -11.20 14.92 -0.94
CA ARG A 264 -10.24 15.20 -2.03
C ARG A 264 -8.99 15.90 -1.49
N LEU A 265 -9.16 16.93 -0.67
CA LEU A 265 -8.07 17.70 -0.07
C LEU A 265 -7.15 16.80 0.76
N VAL A 266 -7.73 16.00 1.66
CA VAL A 266 -7.00 15.08 2.54
C VAL A 266 -6.27 14.01 1.74
N THR A 267 -6.90 13.46 0.70
CA THR A 267 -6.27 12.44 -0.15
C THR A 267 -5.09 13.00 -0.92
N SER A 268 -5.24 14.16 -1.55
CA SER A 268 -4.17 14.76 -2.35
C SER A 268 -3.04 15.30 -1.47
N ALA A 269 -3.36 15.87 -0.30
CA ALA A 269 -2.36 16.22 0.71
C ALA A 269 -1.57 15.00 1.20
N GLY A 270 -2.25 13.93 1.62
CA GLY A 270 -1.60 12.68 2.04
C GLY A 270 -0.73 12.06 0.95
N SER A 271 -1.18 12.12 -0.31
CA SER A 271 -0.41 11.66 -1.47
C SER A 271 0.85 12.51 -1.71
N LEU A 272 0.75 13.83 -1.54
CA LEU A 272 1.89 14.74 -1.62
C LEU A 272 2.89 14.48 -0.48
N ILE A 273 2.42 14.33 0.77
CA ILE A 273 3.26 13.94 1.92
C ILE A 273 3.98 12.62 1.61
N ALA A 274 3.26 11.62 1.11
CA ALA A 274 3.83 10.33 0.74
C ALA A 274 4.95 10.45 -0.30
N LEU A 275 4.76 11.29 -1.34
CA LEU A 275 5.81 11.58 -2.33
C LEU A 275 7.01 12.30 -1.70
N GLY A 276 6.78 13.31 -0.87
CA GLY A 276 7.85 14.11 -0.24
C GLY A 276 8.66 13.33 0.80
N VAL A 277 8.04 12.38 1.50
CA VAL A 277 8.73 11.48 2.43
C VAL A 277 9.46 10.37 1.66
N GLY A 278 8.79 9.71 0.71
CA GLY A 278 9.35 8.59 -0.04
C GLY A 278 10.46 8.98 -1.02
N HIS A 279 10.49 10.24 -1.49
CA HIS A 279 11.46 10.71 -2.47
C HIS A 279 12.11 12.03 -2.03
N ALA A 280 13.32 11.95 -1.48
CA ALA A 280 14.06 13.12 -0.99
C ALA A 280 14.18 14.25 -2.03
N ARG A 281 14.30 13.90 -3.32
CA ARG A 281 14.37 14.88 -4.44
C ARG A 281 13.07 15.64 -4.68
N LEU A 282 11.92 15.11 -4.26
CA LEU A 282 10.60 15.75 -4.43
C LEU A 282 10.19 16.57 -3.20
N ARG A 283 10.87 16.39 -2.06
CA ARG A 283 10.48 16.96 -0.76
C ARG A 283 10.33 18.49 -0.78
N ALA A 284 11.31 19.19 -1.34
CA ALA A 284 11.29 20.65 -1.38
C ALA A 284 10.12 21.19 -2.24
N GLU A 285 9.86 20.55 -3.38
CA GLU A 285 8.75 20.91 -4.26
C GLU A 285 7.40 20.63 -3.58
N VAL A 286 7.25 19.46 -2.96
CA VAL A 286 6.05 19.08 -2.20
C VAL A 286 5.80 20.05 -1.05
N ARG A 287 6.83 20.38 -0.26
CA ARG A 287 6.72 21.32 0.87
C ARG A 287 6.18 22.67 0.40
N LYS A 288 6.73 23.21 -0.70
CA LYS A 288 6.27 24.46 -1.30
C LYS A 288 4.78 24.41 -1.70
N VAL A 289 4.32 23.28 -2.22
CA VAL A 289 2.91 23.10 -2.64
C VAL A 289 1.98 23.08 -1.43
N LEU A 290 2.35 22.35 -0.37
CA LEU A 290 1.55 22.21 0.85
C LEU A 290 1.51 23.49 1.69
N SER A 291 2.58 24.30 1.68
CA SER A 291 2.66 25.55 2.43
C SER A 291 2.08 26.78 1.72
N ALA A 292 1.71 26.66 0.43
CA ALA A 292 1.17 27.78 -0.32
C ALA A 292 -0.22 28.16 0.21
N ARG A 293 -0.43 29.44 0.57
CA ARG A 293 -1.74 29.99 0.94
C ARG A 293 -2.69 29.86 -0.25
N ARG A 294 -3.92 29.40 -0.02
CA ARG A 294 -4.85 29.03 -1.09
C ARG A 294 -6.15 29.81 -1.03
N ASP A 295 -6.54 30.36 -2.18
CA ASP A 295 -7.94 30.65 -2.51
C ASP A 295 -8.44 29.48 -3.35
N LEU A 296 -9.03 28.47 -2.72
CA LEU A 296 -9.57 27.30 -3.41
C LEU A 296 -10.94 27.67 -4.02
N PRO A 297 -11.08 27.74 -5.35
CA PRO A 297 -12.34 28.14 -5.97
C PRO A 297 -13.42 27.08 -5.69
N GLY A 298 -14.55 27.50 -5.11
CA GLY A 298 -15.75 26.67 -4.99
C GLY A 298 -15.88 25.82 -3.72
N ALA A 299 -14.89 25.80 -2.81
CA ALA A 299 -15.00 25.14 -1.51
C ALA A 299 -14.32 25.96 -0.41
N HIS A 300 -15.08 26.35 0.62
CA HIS A 300 -14.53 26.97 1.83
C HIS A 300 -14.14 25.86 2.80
N PHE A 301 -12.83 25.66 2.99
CA PHE A 301 -12.32 24.76 4.01
C PHE A 301 -12.12 25.51 5.32
N PRO A 302 -12.47 24.90 6.47
CA PRO A 302 -12.12 25.48 7.77
C PRO A 302 -10.61 25.71 7.87
N GLU A 303 -10.19 26.86 8.39
CA GLU A 303 -8.77 27.17 8.59
C GLU A 303 -8.08 26.09 9.45
N SER A 304 -8.78 25.57 10.46
CA SER A 304 -8.31 24.47 11.30
C SER A 304 -7.92 23.22 10.52
N LEU A 305 -8.65 22.87 9.46
CA LEU A 305 -8.33 21.74 8.59
C LEU A 305 -7.04 21.99 7.79
N LEU A 306 -6.87 23.21 7.25
CA LEU A 306 -5.66 23.57 6.50
C LEU A 306 -4.43 23.60 7.41
N THR A 307 -4.56 24.17 8.62
CA THR A 307 -3.51 24.15 9.64
C THR A 307 -3.15 22.72 10.06
N LEU A 308 -4.14 21.83 10.17
CA LEU A 308 -3.90 20.43 10.50
C LEU A 308 -3.13 19.69 9.40
N VAL A 309 -3.50 19.90 8.13
CA VAL A 309 -2.76 19.36 6.98
C VAL A 309 -1.32 19.87 6.96
N GLN A 310 -1.12 21.17 7.20
CA GLN A 310 0.21 21.76 7.20
C GLN A 310 1.08 21.22 8.35
N SER A 311 0.57 21.23 9.58
CA SER A 311 1.32 20.77 10.76
C SER A 311 1.68 19.29 10.68
N THR A 312 0.78 18.44 10.19
CA THR A 312 1.08 17.01 9.97
C THR A 312 2.07 16.78 8.85
N ALA A 313 2.04 17.59 7.78
CA ALA A 313 3.06 17.55 6.73
C ALA A 313 4.45 17.96 7.25
N GLU A 314 4.53 19.02 8.05
CA GLU A 314 5.77 19.47 8.69
C GLU A 314 6.33 18.37 9.60
N ALA A 315 5.51 17.82 10.51
CA ALA A 315 5.90 16.71 11.37
C ALA A 315 6.37 15.48 10.55
N ALA A 316 5.67 15.14 9.46
CA ALA A 316 6.04 14.02 8.60
C ALA A 316 7.40 14.22 7.89
N PHE A 317 7.78 15.46 7.58
CA PHE A 317 9.05 15.75 6.89
C PHE A 317 10.22 15.99 7.83
N ASP A 318 9.99 16.70 8.93
CA ASP A 318 11.05 17.18 9.82
C ASP A 318 11.26 16.24 11.02
N GLU A 319 10.20 15.54 11.46
CA GLU A 319 10.22 14.64 12.62
C GLU A 319 9.63 13.24 12.32
N PRO A 320 10.11 12.53 11.27
CA PRO A 320 9.54 11.23 10.90
C PRO A 320 9.67 10.16 11.99
N GLU A 321 10.66 10.26 12.88
CA GLU A 321 10.85 9.34 14.01
C GLU A 321 9.87 9.62 15.16
N SER A 322 9.54 10.89 15.43
CA SER A 322 8.47 11.25 16.36
C SER A 322 7.13 10.69 15.88
N ALA A 323 6.84 10.84 14.58
CA ALA A 323 5.63 10.29 13.97
C ALA A 323 5.57 8.75 14.06
N ALA A 324 6.70 8.07 13.81
CA ALA A 324 6.81 6.62 14.01
C ALA A 324 6.60 6.20 15.47
N THR A 325 7.09 6.98 16.43
CA THR A 325 6.87 6.72 17.87
C THR A 325 5.39 6.80 18.24
N VAL A 326 4.66 7.78 17.71
CA VAL A 326 3.20 7.90 17.89
C VAL A 326 2.47 6.67 17.33
N GLN A 327 2.83 6.24 16.12
CA GLN A 327 2.27 5.04 15.51
C GLN A 327 2.53 3.79 16.35
N ARG A 328 3.79 3.59 16.78
CA ARG A 328 4.21 2.45 17.60
C ARG A 328 3.42 2.38 18.89
N SER A 329 3.31 3.49 19.62
CA SER A 329 2.57 3.53 20.89
C SER A 329 1.09 3.28 20.70
N LEU A 330 0.46 3.85 19.66
CA LEU A 330 -0.95 3.55 19.37
C LEU A 330 -1.16 2.06 19.07
N GLY A 331 -0.32 1.48 18.21
CA GLY A 331 -0.42 0.07 17.86
C GLY A 331 -0.14 -0.88 19.03
N ALA A 332 0.81 -0.53 19.90
CA ALA A 332 1.07 -1.27 21.13
C ALA A 332 -0.15 -1.27 22.06
N ARG A 333 -0.77 -0.10 22.27
CA ARG A 333 -2.06 -0.02 23.02
C ARG A 333 -3.15 -0.87 22.40
N MET A 334 -3.26 -0.85 21.08
CA MET A 334 -4.23 -1.70 20.37
C MET A 334 -3.95 -3.17 20.63
N ALA A 335 -2.69 -3.62 20.57
CA ALA A 335 -2.31 -5.01 20.80
C ALA A 335 -2.64 -5.46 22.24
N VAL A 336 -2.26 -4.68 23.26
CA VAL A 336 -2.58 -4.98 24.67
C VAL A 336 -4.10 -5.07 24.87
N SER A 337 -4.86 -4.14 24.30
CA SER A 337 -6.32 -4.15 24.40
C SER A 337 -6.94 -5.41 23.76
N LEU A 338 -6.49 -5.77 22.56
CA LEU A 338 -7.00 -6.91 21.79
C LEU A 338 -6.65 -8.26 22.42
N THR A 339 -5.56 -8.33 23.18
CA THR A 339 -5.01 -9.58 23.73
C THR A 339 -5.31 -9.78 25.22
N ARG A 340 -5.90 -8.78 25.89
CA ARG A 340 -6.21 -8.79 27.33
C ARG A 340 -7.04 -10.00 27.79
N GLY A 341 -7.89 -10.54 26.91
CA GLY A 341 -8.76 -11.69 27.22
C GLY A 341 -8.07 -13.05 27.22
N LEU A 342 -6.79 -13.13 26.82
CA LEU A 342 -6.04 -14.37 26.76
C LEU A 342 -5.63 -14.89 28.14
N ALA A 343 -5.35 -16.19 28.23
CA ALA A 343 -4.81 -16.80 29.44
C ALA A 343 -3.42 -16.22 29.80
N ALA A 344 -3.08 -16.20 31.08
CA ALA A 344 -1.75 -15.77 31.51
C ALA A 344 -0.69 -16.72 30.92
N GLY A 345 0.40 -16.16 30.40
CA GLY A 345 1.47 -16.92 29.73
C GLY A 345 1.21 -17.31 28.27
N ASP A 346 0.07 -16.92 27.68
CA ASP A 346 -0.12 -17.04 26.23
C ASP A 346 0.91 -16.16 25.50
N PRO A 347 1.63 -16.67 24.49
CA PRO A 347 2.70 -15.91 23.81
C PRO A 347 2.21 -14.65 23.08
N LEU A 348 0.91 -14.53 22.83
CA LEU A 348 0.30 -13.34 22.23
C LEU A 348 -0.40 -12.45 23.25
N ARG A 349 -0.33 -12.76 24.55
CA ARG A 349 -0.82 -11.88 25.61
C ARG A 349 0.28 -10.90 26.02
N PHE A 350 0.04 -9.62 25.77
CA PHE A 350 0.95 -8.54 26.15
C PHE A 350 0.46 -7.87 27.44
N GLU A 351 1.33 -7.71 28.44
CA GLU A 351 0.97 -7.08 29.72
C GLU A 351 1.14 -5.56 29.65
N GLY A 352 2.21 -5.10 28.99
CA GLY A 352 2.51 -3.70 28.71
C GLY A 352 2.67 -3.37 27.22
N GLU A 353 2.76 -2.07 26.91
CA GLU A 353 3.01 -1.59 25.53
C GLU A 353 4.43 -1.99 25.06
N GLU A 354 5.38 -2.08 25.99
CA GLU A 354 6.77 -2.46 25.78
C GLU A 354 6.97 -3.92 25.39
N ASP A 355 6.02 -4.79 25.73
CA ASP A 355 6.07 -6.23 25.40
C ASP A 355 5.67 -6.49 23.95
N VAL A 356 5.04 -5.52 23.29
CA VAL A 356 4.51 -5.68 21.94
C VAL A 356 5.64 -5.61 20.92
N PRO A 357 5.85 -6.64 20.08
CA PRO A 357 6.85 -6.60 19.03
C PRO A 357 6.63 -5.38 18.11
N GLU A 358 7.70 -4.63 17.83
CA GLU A 358 7.61 -3.40 17.04
C GLU A 358 6.93 -3.62 15.69
N ALA A 359 7.25 -4.71 15.00
CA ALA A 359 6.63 -5.04 13.71
C ALA A 359 5.10 -5.24 13.80
N LEU A 360 4.59 -5.72 14.93
CA LEU A 360 3.15 -5.84 15.17
C LEU A 360 2.54 -4.47 15.54
N ALA A 361 3.21 -3.73 16.42
CA ALA A 361 2.80 -2.39 16.82
C ALA A 361 2.69 -1.44 15.61
N MET A 362 3.63 -1.49 14.67
CA MET A 362 3.56 -0.65 13.47
C MET A 362 2.48 -1.10 12.49
N ALA A 363 2.25 -2.41 12.36
CA ALA A 363 1.26 -2.97 11.42
C ALA A 363 -0.21 -2.78 11.86
N LEU A 364 -0.47 -2.70 13.17
CA LEU A 364 -1.84 -2.59 13.70
C LEU A 364 -2.59 -1.33 13.27
N PRO A 365 -2.03 -0.11 13.42
CA PRO A 365 -2.70 1.12 12.99
C PRO A 365 -3.02 1.14 11.49
N VAL A 366 -2.18 0.53 10.65
CA VAL A 366 -2.40 0.48 9.19
C VAL A 366 -3.40 -0.62 8.76
N ASN A 367 -3.89 -1.41 9.71
CA ASN A 367 -4.93 -2.43 9.52
C ASN A 367 -6.24 -2.09 10.27
N THR A 368 -6.36 -0.87 10.81
CA THR A 368 -7.56 -0.42 11.53
C THR A 368 -8.79 -0.29 10.62
N ARG A 369 -9.97 -0.48 11.20
CA ARG A 369 -11.26 -0.25 10.53
C ARG A 369 -11.79 1.18 10.75
N GLN A 370 -11.00 2.05 11.38
CA GLN A 370 -11.39 3.43 11.66
C GLN A 370 -11.53 4.24 10.37
N SER A 371 -12.51 5.15 10.43
CA SER A 371 -12.74 6.15 9.39
C SER A 371 -12.09 7.46 9.79
N PHE A 372 -11.43 8.12 8.84
CA PHE A 372 -10.91 9.48 9.03
C PHE A 372 -11.90 10.55 8.53
N VAL A 373 -13.01 10.15 7.91
CA VAL A 373 -14.03 11.06 7.39
C VAL A 373 -14.68 11.79 8.55
N ASP A 374 -14.65 13.12 8.48
CA ASP A 374 -15.20 14.05 9.46
C ASP A 374 -14.67 13.86 10.91
N ASP A 375 -13.52 13.18 11.05
CA ASP A 375 -12.80 12.98 12.31
C ASP A 375 -11.37 13.56 12.19
N PRO A 376 -11.13 14.79 12.67
CA PRO A 376 -9.83 15.44 12.51
C PRO A 376 -8.71 14.73 13.28
N GLU A 377 -9.00 14.09 14.41
CA GLU A 377 -7.98 13.38 15.20
C GLU A 377 -7.50 12.12 14.47
N VAL A 378 -8.45 11.30 13.97
CA VAL A 378 -8.11 10.10 13.20
C VAL A 378 -7.42 10.48 11.88
N MET A 379 -7.85 11.57 11.24
CA MET A 379 -7.18 12.10 10.05
C MET A 379 -5.75 12.53 10.33
N ALA A 380 -5.50 13.23 11.45
CA ALA A 380 -4.15 13.63 11.84
C ALA A 380 -3.25 12.42 12.08
N LEU A 381 -3.75 11.43 12.82
CA LEU A 381 -3.04 10.17 13.08
C LEU A 381 -2.72 9.43 11.77
N MET A 382 -3.68 9.33 10.85
CA MET A 382 -3.44 8.75 9.52
C MET A 382 -2.30 9.46 8.80
N MET A 383 -2.26 10.80 8.79
CA MET A 383 -1.17 11.55 8.15
C MET A 383 0.18 11.32 8.84
N LEU A 384 0.20 11.21 10.16
CA LEU A 384 1.40 10.87 10.93
C LEU A 384 1.90 9.44 10.69
N PHE A 385 1.06 8.52 10.19
CA PHE A 385 1.50 7.16 9.86
C PHE A 385 2.13 7.05 8.47
N ILE A 386 2.01 8.09 7.63
CA ILE A 386 2.54 8.08 6.26
C ILE A 386 4.06 7.83 6.23
N PRO A 387 4.91 8.47 7.07
CA PRO A 387 6.36 8.31 6.97
C PRO A 387 6.85 6.88 7.11
N TRP A 388 6.36 6.13 8.09
CA TRP A 388 6.68 4.71 8.20
C TRP A 388 6.04 3.92 7.07
N THR A 389 4.75 4.16 6.81
CA THR A 389 3.98 3.43 5.80
C THR A 389 4.71 3.42 4.46
N VAL A 390 5.10 4.57 3.91
CA VAL A 390 5.73 4.64 2.57
C VAL A 390 7.11 3.97 2.49
N ARG A 391 7.79 3.82 3.63
CA ARG A 391 9.08 3.14 3.73
C ARG A 391 8.93 1.64 3.99
N ALA A 392 7.77 1.19 4.44
CA ALA A 392 7.51 -0.20 4.74
C ALA A 392 7.63 -1.09 3.48
N GLU A 393 8.18 -2.28 3.69
CA GLU A 393 8.07 -3.39 2.76
C GLU A 393 6.59 -3.81 2.65
N PRO A 394 6.14 -4.28 1.48
CA PRO A 394 4.72 -4.48 1.23
C PRO A 394 4.07 -5.45 2.22
N GLU A 395 4.77 -6.53 2.62
CA GLU A 395 4.30 -7.48 3.63
C GLU A 395 4.15 -6.89 5.04
N GLN A 396 4.86 -5.80 5.38
CA GLN A 396 4.75 -5.16 6.69
C GLN A 396 3.41 -4.43 6.86
N LEU A 397 2.68 -4.17 5.78
CA LEU A 397 1.33 -3.58 5.79
C LEU A 397 0.23 -4.59 6.17
N PHE A 398 0.60 -5.82 6.50
CA PHE A 398 -0.30 -6.92 6.83
C PHE A 398 0.04 -7.51 8.20
N LEU A 399 -1.01 -7.99 8.88
CA LEU A 399 -0.89 -8.63 10.19
C LEU A 399 -0.41 -10.09 10.03
N PRO A 400 0.41 -10.61 10.95
CA PRO A 400 0.78 -12.03 10.99
C PRO A 400 -0.44 -12.94 11.13
N ARG A 401 -0.40 -14.13 10.53
CA ARG A 401 -1.50 -15.11 10.58
C ARG A 401 -1.91 -15.49 12.00
N GLU A 402 -0.93 -15.68 12.87
CA GLU A 402 -1.16 -16.06 14.27
C GLU A 402 -1.99 -15.00 15.00
N PHE A 403 -1.68 -13.71 14.77
CA PHE A 403 -2.40 -12.61 15.37
C PHE A 403 -3.78 -12.44 14.75
N ILE A 404 -3.93 -12.62 13.43
CA ILE A 404 -5.25 -12.60 12.77
C ILE A 404 -6.17 -13.66 13.37
N ARG A 405 -5.69 -14.89 13.61
CA ARG A 405 -6.51 -15.96 14.22
C ARG A 405 -7.08 -15.55 15.59
N LEU A 406 -6.36 -14.73 16.33
CA LEU A 406 -6.80 -14.19 17.62
C LEU A 406 -7.91 -13.15 17.44
N VAL A 407 -7.67 -12.16 16.58
CA VAL A 407 -8.56 -10.99 16.44
C VAL A 407 -9.65 -11.18 15.37
N HIS A 408 -9.69 -12.36 14.74
CA HIS A 408 -10.66 -12.69 13.72
C HIS A 408 -12.07 -12.55 14.29
N ALA A 409 -12.85 -11.70 13.65
CA ALA A 409 -14.27 -11.56 13.91
C ALA A 409 -15.01 -12.06 12.68
N ARG A 410 -15.92 -13.02 12.88
CA ARG A 410 -16.83 -13.46 11.82
C ARG A 410 -17.64 -12.27 11.34
N TRP A 411 -17.57 -12.02 10.03
CA TRP A 411 -18.32 -10.93 9.40
C TRP A 411 -19.83 -11.04 9.66
N SER A 412 -20.44 -9.89 9.94
CA SER A 412 -21.88 -9.68 9.92
C SER A 412 -22.26 -8.47 9.03
N PRO A 413 -23.51 -8.37 8.54
CA PRO A 413 -23.97 -7.21 7.77
C PRO A 413 -23.70 -5.85 8.45
N GLU A 414 -23.73 -5.81 9.78
CA GLU A 414 -23.44 -4.63 10.59
C GLU A 414 -22.00 -4.13 10.41
N ASP A 415 -21.04 -5.00 10.12
CA ASP A 415 -19.67 -4.60 9.82
C ASP A 415 -19.62 -3.68 8.59
N THR A 416 -20.31 -4.06 7.51
CA THR A 416 -20.43 -3.24 6.31
C THR A 416 -21.14 -1.92 6.61
N MET A 417 -22.20 -1.96 7.42
CA MET A 417 -22.94 -0.76 7.80
C MET A 417 -22.08 0.22 8.61
N ARG A 418 -21.17 -0.28 9.46
CA ARG A 418 -20.21 0.54 10.21
C ARG A 418 -19.21 1.24 9.30
N LEU A 419 -18.73 0.58 8.24
CA LEU A 419 -17.85 1.22 7.24
C LEU A 419 -18.59 2.32 6.46
N LEU A 420 -19.87 2.10 6.14
CA LEU A 420 -20.68 3.06 5.39
C LEU A 420 -21.17 4.26 6.21
N ALA A 421 -21.23 4.15 7.55
CA ALA A 421 -21.85 5.16 8.39
C ALA A 421 -21.21 6.55 8.29
N PRO A 422 -19.87 6.71 8.40
CA PRO A 422 -19.23 8.02 8.24
C PRO A 422 -19.41 8.59 6.83
N LEU A 423 -19.34 7.73 5.80
CA LEU A 423 -19.56 8.15 4.42
C LEU A 423 -21.01 8.60 4.18
N ARG A 424 -21.99 8.00 4.85
CA ARG A 424 -23.40 8.40 4.75
C ARG A 424 -23.59 9.80 5.31
N GLU A 425 -23.01 10.09 6.46
CA GLU A 425 -23.08 11.41 7.09
C GLU A 425 -22.38 12.47 6.22
N HIS A 426 -21.26 12.11 5.60
CA HIS A 426 -20.51 12.97 4.70
C HIS A 426 -21.26 13.29 3.39
N TYR A 427 -21.78 12.28 2.68
CA TYR A 427 -22.44 12.48 1.37
C TYR A 427 -23.92 12.85 1.47
N HIS A 428 -24.58 12.47 2.56
CA HIS A 428 -25.99 12.71 2.82
C HIS A 428 -26.15 13.25 4.25
N PRO A 429 -25.61 14.46 4.53
CA PRO A 429 -25.75 15.06 5.85
C PRO A 429 -27.23 15.17 6.18
N LYS A 430 -27.61 14.70 7.37
CA LYS A 430 -28.98 14.88 7.86
C LYS A 430 -29.21 16.38 8.00
N ILE A 431 -29.90 16.98 7.03
CA ILE A 431 -30.39 18.35 7.14
C ILE A 431 -31.33 18.35 8.33
N GLN A 432 -30.85 18.84 9.48
CA GLN A 432 -31.74 19.11 10.60
C GLN A 432 -32.70 20.17 10.09
N ALA A 433 -33.98 19.81 9.95
CA ALA A 433 -35.01 20.80 9.66
C ALA A 433 -34.85 21.92 10.68
N PRO A 434 -34.81 23.20 10.26
CA PRO A 434 -34.65 24.31 11.19
C PRO A 434 -35.67 24.11 12.30
N ARG A 435 -35.21 24.16 13.55
CA ARG A 435 -36.06 24.01 14.72
C ARG A 435 -37.13 25.08 14.59
N ARG A 436 -38.34 24.69 14.16
CA ARG A 436 -39.43 25.64 13.93
C ARG A 436 -39.59 26.46 15.19
N GLU A 437 -39.39 27.77 15.10
CA GLU A 437 -39.69 28.68 16.19
C GLU A 437 -41.18 28.55 16.50
N GLY A 438 -41.48 28.14 17.73
CA GLY A 438 -42.83 27.84 18.18
C GLY A 438 -42.96 26.47 18.85
N PRO A 439 -44.08 26.25 19.55
CA PRO A 439 -44.35 25.01 20.24
C PRO A 439 -44.41 23.83 19.25
N SER A 440 -43.71 22.74 19.57
CA SER A 440 -43.77 21.56 18.71
C SER A 440 -45.22 21.06 18.60
N ARG A 441 -45.64 20.64 17.40
CA ARG A 441 -47.01 20.17 17.14
C ARG A 441 -47.47 19.07 18.12
N LYS A 442 -46.54 18.28 18.67
CA LYS A 442 -46.81 17.22 19.66
C LYS A 442 -46.47 17.60 21.11
N GLY A 443 -45.87 18.76 21.36
CA GLY A 443 -45.45 19.24 22.67
C GLY A 443 -46.57 19.99 23.41
N PRO A 444 -46.31 20.39 24.67
CA PRO A 444 -47.27 21.12 25.49
C PRO A 444 -47.62 22.47 24.84
N CYS A 445 -48.90 22.84 24.92
CA CYS A 445 -49.38 24.12 24.40
C CYS A 445 -48.88 25.28 25.29
N PRO A 446 -48.32 26.37 24.71
CA PRO A 446 -47.78 27.48 25.49
C PRO A 446 -48.85 28.32 26.21
N CYS A 447 -50.14 28.12 25.92
CA CYS A 447 -51.23 28.78 26.66
C CYS A 447 -51.48 28.20 28.05
N GLY A 448 -50.76 27.15 28.47
CA GLY A 448 -50.89 26.55 29.80
C GLY A 448 -52.08 25.59 29.96
N SER A 449 -52.78 25.23 28.88
CA SER A 449 -53.96 24.34 28.93
C SER A 449 -53.67 22.88 29.29
N GLY A 450 -52.39 22.46 29.29
CA GLY A 450 -51.99 21.06 29.46
C GLY A 450 -52.22 20.16 28.23
N GLU A 451 -52.93 20.65 27.22
CA GLU A 451 -53.17 19.98 25.94
C GLU A 451 -51.94 20.02 25.01
N LYS A 452 -51.87 19.10 24.04
CA LYS A 452 -50.85 19.16 22.97
C LYS A 452 -51.16 20.35 22.04
N TYR A 453 -50.15 21.11 21.61
CA TYR A 453 -50.33 22.32 20.78
C TYR A 453 -51.28 22.12 19.59
N LYS A 454 -51.17 21.00 18.86
CA LYS A 454 -52.05 20.67 17.71
C LYS A 454 -53.53 20.45 18.02
N ARG A 455 -53.90 20.31 19.29
CA ARG A 455 -55.28 20.11 19.77
C ARG A 455 -55.82 21.35 20.49
N CYS A 456 -55.01 22.40 20.61
CA CYS A 456 -55.35 23.62 21.33
C CYS A 456 -55.09 24.83 20.41
N CYS A 457 -54.11 25.68 20.73
CA CYS A 457 -53.84 26.88 19.93
C CYS A 457 -53.40 26.61 18.48
N GLY A 458 -53.00 25.37 18.14
CA GLY A 458 -52.66 24.96 16.78
C GLY A 458 -53.84 24.44 15.95
N THR A 459 -55.08 24.53 16.45
CA THR A 459 -56.30 24.11 15.73
C THR A 459 -56.98 25.27 15.00
N THR A 460 -56.63 26.51 15.37
CA THR A 460 -57.20 27.77 14.86
C THR A 460 -56.25 28.52 13.92
N ALA A 461 -55.11 27.91 13.56
CA ALA A 461 -54.12 28.48 12.65
C ALA A 461 -54.19 27.83 11.25
#